data_AF-A0A9X1U2L4-F1
#
_entry.id   AF-A0A9X1U2L4-F1
#
_cell.length_a   1.000
_cell.length_b   1.000
_cell.length_c   1.000
_cell.angle_alpha   90.00
_cell.angle_beta   90.00
_cell.angle_gamma   90.00
#
_symmetry.space_group_name_H-M   'P 1'
#
loop_
_entity.id
_entity.type
_entity.pdbx_description
1 polymer ?
#
loop_
_entity_poly.entity_id
_entity_poly.type
_entity_poly.pdbx_seq_one_letter_code
_entity_poly.pdbx_strand_id
1 'polypeptide(L)'
;MDLNALRRLAKERVKSDLVEKNVGIYRAELNAEIRFNMAGLKECINQPFNPYEDKILLLIQGLEYSLKTATYVGFTSNQNHRKHHVIGYHFFETQIGGKVAYINIQMTVQNQFFLYSITESIRWETLE
;
A
#
# COMPACT_ATOMS: atom_id res chain seq x y z
N MET A 1 5.56 1.18 -23.44
CA MET A 1 4.23 0.51 -23.34
C MET A 1 3.23 1.59 -23.03
N ASP A 2 2.01 1.59 -23.59
CA ASP A 2 1.01 2.61 -23.23
C ASP A 2 0.66 2.50 -21.73
N LEU A 3 0.42 3.64 -21.08
CA LEU A 3 0.17 3.70 -19.65
C LEU A 3 -1.11 2.95 -19.25
N ASN A 4 -2.13 2.95 -20.12
CA ASN A 4 -3.35 2.18 -19.85
C ASN A 4 -3.08 0.67 -19.92
N ALA A 5 -2.21 0.23 -20.83
CA ALA A 5 -1.78 -1.16 -20.90
C ALA A 5 -1.01 -1.57 -19.64
N LEU A 6 -0.11 -0.72 -19.15
CA LEU A 6 0.62 -0.96 -17.88
C LEU A 6 -0.33 -1.05 -16.68
N ARG A 7 -1.30 -0.14 -16.56
CA ARG A 7 -2.30 -0.17 -15.47
C ARG A 7 -3.15 -1.44 -15.52
N ARG A 8 -3.55 -1.88 -16.72
CA ARG A 8 -4.30 -3.12 -16.91
C ARG A 8 -3.46 -4.33 -16.50
N LEU A 9 -2.22 -4.40 -16.97
CA LEU A 9 -1.28 -5.46 -16.60
C LEU A 9 -1.06 -5.51 -15.08
N ALA A 10 -0.81 -4.37 -14.45
CA ALA A 10 -0.65 -4.29 -13.00
C ALA A 10 -1.88 -4.83 -12.28
N LYS A 11 -3.09 -4.38 -12.67
CA LYS A 11 -4.35 -4.85 -12.08
C LYS A 11 -4.53 -6.37 -12.22
N GLU A 12 -4.24 -6.93 -13.39
CA GLU A 12 -4.34 -8.37 -13.65
C GLU A 12 -3.35 -9.17 -12.80
N ARG A 13 -2.09 -8.70 -12.75
CA ARG A 13 -1.02 -9.32 -11.94
C ARG A 13 -1.32 -9.30 -10.46
N VAL A 14 -1.57 -8.13 -9.87
CA VAL A 14 -1.84 -8.03 -8.43
C VAL A 14 -3.09 -8.82 -8.02
N LYS A 15 -4.10 -8.92 -8.90
CA LYS A 15 -5.28 -9.75 -8.65
C LYS A 15 -4.89 -11.22 -8.58
N SER A 16 -4.21 -11.74 -9.60
CA SER A 16 -3.89 -13.15 -9.71
C SER A 16 -2.83 -13.59 -8.68
N ASP A 17 -1.82 -12.74 -8.46
CA ASP A 17 -0.65 -13.11 -7.67
C ASP A 17 -0.82 -12.82 -6.18
N LEU A 18 -1.61 -11.81 -5.80
CA LEU A 18 -1.76 -11.42 -4.38
C LEU A 18 -3.14 -11.70 -3.83
N VAL A 19 -4.20 -11.31 -4.56
CA VAL A 19 -5.58 -11.38 -4.04
C VAL A 19 -6.15 -12.79 -4.13
N GLU A 20 -6.15 -13.40 -5.32
CA GLU A 20 -6.75 -14.72 -5.53
C GLU A 20 -6.00 -15.83 -4.79
N LYS A 21 -4.69 -15.64 -4.60
CA LYS A 21 -3.84 -16.53 -3.80
C LYS A 21 -3.88 -16.26 -2.30
N ASN A 22 -4.63 -15.24 -1.85
CA ASN A 22 -4.71 -14.81 -0.45
C ASN A 22 -3.32 -14.61 0.19
N VAL A 23 -2.41 -13.95 -0.53
CA VAL A 23 -1.05 -13.68 -0.02
C VAL A 23 -1.13 -12.76 1.20
N GLY A 24 -0.35 -13.10 2.22
CA GLY A 24 -0.11 -12.28 3.40
C GLY A 24 1.38 -11.97 3.54
N ILE A 25 1.71 -10.73 3.89
CA ILE A 25 3.09 -10.33 4.21
C ILE A 25 3.16 -10.04 5.71
N TYR A 26 3.80 -10.94 6.46
CA TYR A 26 3.99 -10.74 7.89
C TYR A 26 4.95 -9.57 8.16
N ARG A 27 4.56 -8.68 9.07
CA ARG A 27 5.38 -7.57 9.58
C ARG A 27 5.42 -7.62 11.10
N ALA A 28 6.63 -7.67 11.65
CA ALA A 28 6.85 -7.79 13.09
C ALA A 28 6.32 -6.57 13.85
N GLU A 29 6.40 -5.38 13.25
CA GLU A 29 5.94 -4.12 13.84
C GLU A 29 4.42 -4.09 14.06
N LEU A 30 3.68 -4.89 13.30
CA LEU A 30 2.23 -5.05 13.44
C LEU A 30 1.85 -6.33 14.18
N ASN A 31 2.84 -7.22 14.40
CA ASN A 31 2.63 -8.61 14.82
C ASN A 31 1.50 -9.31 14.02
N ALA A 32 1.43 -9.03 12.71
CA ALA A 32 0.32 -9.45 11.88
C ALA A 32 0.72 -9.52 10.40
N GLU A 33 -0.10 -10.22 9.62
CA GLU A 33 -0.01 -10.21 8.16
C GLU A 33 -0.75 -9.01 7.57
N ILE A 34 -0.07 -8.34 6.65
CA ILE A 34 -0.69 -7.40 5.72
C ILE A 34 -1.28 -8.19 4.57
N ARG A 35 -2.59 -8.05 4.37
CA ARG A 35 -3.34 -8.70 3.30
C ARG A 35 -3.62 -7.75 2.15
N PHE A 36 -4.02 -8.31 1.02
CA PHE A 36 -4.33 -7.55 -0.19
C PHE A 36 -5.79 -7.73 -0.58
N ASN A 37 -6.40 -6.66 -1.05
CA ASN A 37 -7.71 -6.70 -1.67
C ASN A 37 -7.76 -5.77 -2.88
N MET A 38 -8.75 -5.96 -3.74
CA MET A 38 -8.86 -5.18 -4.97
C MET A 38 -9.16 -3.70 -4.72
N ALA A 39 -9.71 -3.31 -3.57
CA ALA A 39 -9.99 -1.92 -3.27
C ALA A 39 -8.67 -1.15 -3.04
N GLY A 40 -7.81 -1.64 -2.14
CA GLY A 40 -6.51 -1.02 -1.87
C GLY A 40 -5.57 -1.08 -3.07
N LEU A 41 -5.58 -2.17 -3.85
CA LEU A 41 -4.76 -2.26 -5.06
C LEU A 41 -5.22 -1.29 -6.15
N LYS A 42 -6.53 -1.08 -6.32
CA LYS A 42 -7.04 -0.05 -7.23
C LYS A 42 -6.65 1.34 -6.77
N GLU A 43 -6.69 1.61 -5.47
CA GLU A 43 -6.25 2.88 -4.92
C GLU A 43 -4.76 3.12 -5.21
N CYS A 44 -3.90 2.13 -4.97
CA CYS A 44 -2.47 2.20 -5.30
C CYS A 44 -2.23 2.53 -6.79
N ILE A 45 -3.01 1.91 -7.69
CA ILE A 45 -2.92 2.16 -9.15
C ILE A 45 -3.41 3.57 -9.50
N ASN A 46 -4.53 4.03 -8.93
CA ASN A 46 -5.20 5.25 -9.36
C ASN A 46 -4.69 6.52 -8.70
N GLN A 47 -4.14 6.41 -7.50
CA GLN A 47 -3.61 7.55 -6.79
C GLN A 47 -2.49 8.22 -7.61
N PRO A 48 -2.43 9.56 -7.68
CA PRO A 48 -1.30 10.25 -8.28
C PRO A 48 0.01 9.90 -7.57
N PHE A 49 1.10 9.80 -8.32
CA PHE A 49 2.46 9.61 -7.80
C PHE A 49 3.46 10.03 -8.87
N ASN A 50 4.58 10.64 -8.50
CA ASN A 50 5.62 11.01 -9.45
C ASN A 50 6.98 10.45 -8.99
N PRO A 51 7.59 9.45 -9.67
CA PRO A 51 7.27 8.95 -11.02
C PRO A 51 6.17 7.86 -11.07
N TYR A 52 5.08 8.12 -11.82
CA TYR A 52 3.92 7.22 -11.87
C TYR A 52 4.22 5.85 -12.46
N GLU A 53 5.01 5.81 -13.55
CA GLU A 53 5.36 4.56 -14.23
C GLU A 53 6.11 3.60 -13.29
N ASP A 54 7.08 4.12 -12.52
CA ASP A 54 7.83 3.31 -11.55
C ASP A 54 6.94 2.74 -10.46
N LYS A 55 5.92 3.48 -10.02
CA LYS A 55 4.93 2.94 -9.08
C LYS A 55 4.17 1.77 -9.69
N ILE A 56 3.75 1.88 -10.95
CA ILE A 56 3.04 0.79 -11.63
C ILE A 56 3.95 -0.43 -11.84
N LEU A 57 5.22 -0.22 -12.19
CA LEU A 57 6.21 -1.29 -12.27
C LEU A 57 6.44 -1.97 -10.92
N LEU A 58 6.51 -1.20 -9.83
CA LEU A 58 6.56 -1.75 -8.47
C LEU A 58 5.34 -2.64 -8.20
N LEU A 59 4.12 -2.22 -8.56
CA LEU A 59 2.93 -3.05 -8.35
C LEU A 59 2.96 -4.36 -9.13
N ILE A 60 3.58 -4.38 -10.31
CA ILE A 60 3.67 -5.58 -11.17
C ILE A 60 4.60 -6.64 -10.57
N GLN A 61 5.74 -6.26 -10.01
CA GLN A 61 6.81 -7.21 -9.66
C GLN A 61 7.57 -6.93 -8.35
N GLY A 62 7.44 -5.73 -7.79
CA GLY A 62 8.24 -5.27 -6.65
C GLY A 62 7.47 -5.14 -5.33
N LEU A 63 6.14 -5.21 -5.34
CA LEU A 63 5.31 -4.84 -4.19
C LEU A 63 5.59 -5.69 -2.95
N GLU A 64 5.66 -7.01 -3.08
CA GLU A 64 5.92 -7.88 -1.94
C GLU A 64 7.29 -7.62 -1.31
N TYR A 65 8.33 -7.51 -2.14
CA TYR A 65 9.69 -7.25 -1.66
C TYR A 65 9.80 -5.86 -1.03
N SER A 66 9.25 -4.84 -1.68
CA SER A 66 9.21 -3.48 -1.17
C SER A 66 8.49 -3.43 0.17
N LEU A 67 7.33 -4.09 0.30
CA LEU A 67 6.61 -4.15 1.56
C LEU A 67 7.32 -4.99 2.63
N LYS A 68 8.10 -6.01 2.28
CA LYS A 68 8.92 -6.77 3.26
C LYS A 68 10.09 -5.96 3.81
N THR A 69 10.65 -5.06 3.00
CA THR A 69 11.89 -4.33 3.31
C THR A 69 11.66 -2.87 3.70
N ALA A 70 10.46 -2.34 3.50
CA ALA A 70 10.09 -0.97 3.85
C ALA A 70 10.22 -0.72 5.37
N THR A 71 10.71 0.45 5.75
CA THR A 71 10.93 0.84 7.15
C THR A 71 9.62 1.27 7.79
N TYR A 72 9.25 0.72 8.95
CA TYR A 72 8.08 1.20 9.67
C TYR A 72 8.28 2.63 10.19
N VAL A 73 7.29 3.50 9.96
CA VAL A 73 7.37 4.93 10.29
C VAL A 73 6.49 5.28 11.49
N GLY A 74 5.26 4.77 11.53
CA GLY A 74 4.32 5.11 12.59
C GLY A 74 2.87 4.81 12.22
N PHE A 75 1.98 5.24 13.10
CA PHE A 75 0.54 5.04 13.02
C PHE A 75 -0.21 6.36 13.16
N THR A 76 -1.38 6.48 12.54
CA THR A 76 -2.33 7.54 12.83
C THR A 76 -3.76 7.02 12.84
N SER A 77 -4.54 7.40 13.84
CA SER A 77 -6.00 7.26 13.85
C SER A 77 -6.71 8.43 13.16
N ASN A 78 -5.98 9.49 12.78
CA ASN A 78 -6.56 10.66 12.12
C ASN A 78 -6.91 10.35 10.66
N GLN A 79 -8.19 10.48 10.31
CA GLN A 79 -8.73 10.15 9.00
C GLN A 79 -9.41 11.38 8.40
N ASN A 80 -8.97 11.81 7.21
CA ASN A 80 -9.63 12.89 6.47
C ASN A 80 -11.11 12.58 6.16
N HIS A 81 -11.42 11.30 5.89
CA HIS A 81 -12.77 10.80 5.67
C HIS A 81 -12.99 9.58 6.55
N ARG A 82 -13.42 9.83 7.79
CA ARG A 82 -13.55 8.78 8.81
C ARG A 82 -14.51 7.68 8.35
N LYS A 83 -14.02 6.44 8.34
CA LYS A 83 -14.83 5.25 8.06
C LYS A 83 -15.01 4.46 9.35
N HIS A 84 -16.25 4.10 9.69
CA HIS A 84 -16.56 3.40 10.96
C HIS A 84 -15.81 2.07 11.15
N HIS A 85 -15.44 1.39 10.07
CA HIS A 85 -14.73 0.11 10.11
C HIS A 85 -13.20 0.25 10.08
N VAL A 86 -12.67 1.46 9.98
CA VAL A 86 -11.23 1.76 9.92
C VAL A 86 -10.82 2.43 11.22
N ILE A 87 -9.81 1.86 11.88
CA ILE A 87 -9.21 2.47 13.08
C ILE A 87 -8.23 3.56 12.64
N GLY A 88 -7.35 3.24 11.70
CA GLY A 88 -6.30 4.15 11.27
C GLY A 88 -5.40 3.53 10.20
N TYR A 89 -4.24 4.15 10.03
CA TYR A 89 -3.26 3.77 9.02
C TYR A 89 -1.87 3.65 9.62
N HIS A 90 -1.20 2.56 9.30
CA HIS A 90 0.23 2.38 9.52
C HIS A 90 0.99 2.79 8.26
N PHE A 91 2.18 3.37 8.44
CA PHE A 91 3.01 3.86 7.35
C PHE A 91 4.34 3.12 7.31
N PHE A 92 4.73 2.69 6.11
CA PHE A 92 6.03 2.09 5.85
C PHE A 92 6.76 2.87 4.75
N GLU A 93 7.93 3.40 5.05
CA GLU A 93 8.76 4.14 4.11
C GLU A 93 9.51 3.20 3.16
N THR A 94 9.52 3.54 1.88
CA THR A 94 10.25 2.83 0.82
C THR A 94 10.75 3.82 -0.23
N GLN A 95 11.39 3.29 -1.28
CA GLN A 95 11.88 4.05 -2.41
C GLN A 95 11.21 3.58 -3.71
N ILE A 96 10.75 4.53 -4.52
CA ILE A 96 10.16 4.27 -5.85
C ILE A 96 10.78 5.29 -6.82
N GLY A 97 11.48 4.81 -7.85
CA GLY A 97 12.13 5.68 -8.84
C GLY A 97 13.13 6.66 -8.20
N GLY A 98 13.82 6.24 -7.13
CA GLY A 98 14.78 7.08 -6.39
C GLY A 98 14.14 8.15 -5.49
N LYS A 99 12.81 8.11 -5.28
CA LYS A 99 12.11 9.00 -4.37
C LYS A 99 11.51 8.26 -3.20
N VAL A 100 11.46 8.94 -2.05
CA VAL A 100 10.75 8.47 -0.86
C VAL A 100 9.28 8.28 -1.19
N ALA A 101 8.73 7.16 -0.75
CA ALA A 101 7.32 6.83 -0.84
C ALA A 101 6.88 6.15 0.46
N TYR A 102 5.58 6.18 0.73
CA TYR A 102 4.98 5.57 1.90
C TYR A 102 3.93 4.57 1.47
N ILE A 103 4.07 3.33 1.92
CA ILE A 103 3.07 2.29 1.79
C ILE A 103 2.13 2.40 3.00
N ASN A 104 0.86 2.63 2.72
CA ASN A 104 -0.14 2.92 3.74
C ASN A 104 -0.96 1.66 3.98
N ILE A 105 -1.01 1.20 5.22
CA ILE A 105 -1.67 -0.03 5.64
C ILE A 105 -2.86 0.32 6.51
N GLN A 106 -4.07 0.01 6.04
CA GLN A 106 -5.30 0.25 6.78
C GLN A 106 -5.48 -0.82 7.87
N MET A 107 -5.70 -0.36 9.10
CA MET A 107 -6.12 -1.20 10.22
C MET A 107 -7.64 -1.13 10.40
N THR A 108 -8.30 -2.29 10.45
CA THR A 108 -9.75 -2.37 10.68
C THR A 108 -10.09 -2.59 12.15
N VAL A 109 -11.35 -2.37 12.50
CA VAL A 109 -11.90 -2.67 13.85
C VAL A 109 -11.79 -4.14 14.26
N GLN A 110 -11.57 -5.05 13.30
CA GLN A 110 -11.34 -6.47 13.54
C GLN A 110 -9.84 -6.81 13.67
N ASN A 111 -8.98 -5.80 13.85
CA ASN A 111 -7.53 -5.94 13.87
C ASN A 111 -6.95 -6.61 12.62
N GLN A 112 -7.56 -6.33 11.45
CA GLN A 112 -7.05 -6.79 10.16
C GLN A 112 -6.28 -5.68 9.46
N PHE A 113 -5.22 -6.05 8.76
CA PHE A 113 -4.32 -5.13 8.09
C PHE A 113 -4.39 -5.34 6.58
N PHE A 114 -4.66 -4.27 5.85
CA PHE A 114 -4.75 -4.32 4.40
C PHE A 114 -3.87 -3.25 3.77
N LEU A 115 -3.17 -3.59 2.69
CA LEU A 115 -2.60 -2.57 1.81
C LEU A 115 -3.73 -1.64 1.36
N TYR A 116 -3.55 -0.34 1.56
CA TYR A 116 -4.53 0.67 1.22
C TYR A 116 -4.09 1.57 0.09
N SER A 117 -2.90 2.18 0.18
CA SER A 117 -2.42 3.13 -0.82
C SER A 117 -0.90 3.32 -0.78
N ILE A 118 -0.36 4.07 -1.76
CA ILE A 118 1.07 4.43 -1.83
C ILE A 118 1.18 5.91 -2.13
N THR A 119 1.75 6.69 -1.20
CA THR A 119 1.82 8.17 -1.25
C THR A 119 3.25 8.68 -1.30
N GLU A 120 3.43 9.92 -1.78
CA GLU A 120 4.72 10.63 -1.77
C GLU A 120 5.00 11.31 -0.41
N SER A 121 3.96 11.52 0.40
CA SER A 121 4.06 12.18 1.70
C SER A 121 3.03 11.66 2.69
N ILE A 122 3.31 11.85 3.97
CA ILE A 122 2.39 11.64 5.09
C ILE A 122 2.34 12.91 5.96
N ARG A 123 1.33 13.01 6.82
CA ARG A 123 1.21 14.10 7.80
C ARG A 123 1.91 13.70 9.09
N TRP A 124 3.18 14.06 9.22
CA TRP A 124 4.03 13.71 10.35
C TRP A 124 3.48 14.18 11.70
N GLU A 125 2.85 15.35 11.69
CA GLU A 125 2.20 15.97 12.85
C GLU A 125 0.98 15.19 13.37
N THR A 126 0.50 14.20 12.60
CA THR A 126 -0.64 13.36 12.97
C THR A 126 -0.26 11.96 13.44
N LEU A 127 1.04 11.64 13.48
CA LEU A 127 1.52 10.34 13.96
C LEU A 127 1.40 10.25 15.50
N GLU A 128 1.09 9.04 15.97
CA GLU A 128 0.93 8.66 17.39
C GLU A 128 2.16 7.93 17.95
#